data_AF-A0A7K4FU21-F1
#
_entry.id   AF-A0A7K4FU21-F1
#
_cell.length_a   1.000
_cell.length_b   1.000
_cell.length_c   1.000
_cell.angle_alpha   90.00
_cell.angle_beta   90.00
_cell.angle_gamma   90.00
#
_symmetry.space_group_name_H-M   'P 1'
#
loop_
_entity.id
_entity.type
_entity.pdbx_description
1 polymer ?
#
loop_
_entity_poly.entity_id
_entity_poly.type
_entity_poly.pdbx_seq_one_letter_code
_entity_poly.pdbx_strand_id
1 'polypeptide(L)'
;GILTSAGSLIRGIAHVVIIDEKDGNAKQLHETALKVYHPFKVVEKVSEESRDRVTPIIRAMFNSGKGRSRAFICIGNTCSQPVMDKESIKQLLKTKLT
;
A
#
# COMPACT_ATOMS: atom_id res chain seq x y z
N GLY A 1 3.33 -28.58 4.34
CA GLY A 1 4.09 -27.32 4.44
C GLY A 1 3.29 -26.35 5.27
N ILE A 2 3.70 -26.12 6.51
CA ILE A 2 2.93 -25.38 7.51
C ILE A 2 3.50 -23.95 7.58
N LEU A 3 3.18 -23.11 6.59
CA LEU A 3 3.50 -21.67 6.62
C LEU A 3 2.34 -20.79 6.13
N THR A 4 1.18 -21.37 5.83
CA THR A 4 0.01 -20.63 5.32
C THR A 4 -0.88 -20.03 6.41
N SER A 5 -0.57 -20.20 7.70
CA SER A 5 -1.42 -19.74 8.80
C SER A 5 -0.91 -18.50 9.55
N ALA A 6 0.26 -17.97 9.19
CA ALA A 6 0.80 -16.75 9.84
C ALA A 6 0.12 -15.45 9.37
N GLY A 7 -0.64 -15.49 8.27
CA GLY A 7 -1.28 -14.29 7.68
C GLY A 7 -2.43 -13.69 8.50
N SER A 8 -2.90 -14.37 9.55
CA SER A 8 -4.02 -13.91 10.40
C SER A 8 -3.57 -13.28 11.72
N LEU A 9 -2.26 -13.33 12.06
CA LEU A 9 -1.81 -13.13 13.44
C LEU A 9 -1.31 -11.73 13.82
N ILE A 10 -1.30 -10.73 12.92
CA ILE A 10 -0.89 -9.38 13.31
C ILE A 10 -1.93 -8.36 12.84
N ARG A 11 -2.97 -8.19 13.67
CA ARG A 11 -4.06 -7.21 13.54
C ARG A 11 -3.59 -5.73 13.65
N GLY A 12 -2.43 -5.40 13.09
CA GLY A 12 -1.82 -4.07 13.22
C GLY A 12 -0.60 -3.81 12.33
N ILE A 13 -0.24 -4.71 11.40
CA ILE A 13 0.74 -4.39 10.35
C ILE A 13 0.04 -3.54 9.30
N ALA A 14 0.63 -2.38 9.00
CA ALA A 14 0.27 -1.59 7.84
C ALA A 14 1.12 -1.99 6.63
N HIS A 15 0.49 -2.36 5.53
CA HIS A 15 1.14 -2.52 4.23
C HIS A 15 0.71 -1.39 3.31
N VAL A 16 1.67 -0.54 2.93
CA VAL A 16 1.44 0.55 1.98
C VAL A 16 1.95 0.12 0.62
N VAL A 17 1.03 -0.07 -0.31
CA VAL A 17 1.33 -0.44 -1.70
C VAL A 17 1.22 0.79 -2.58
N ILE A 18 2.27 1.11 -3.31
CA ILE A 18 2.32 2.27 -4.21
C ILE A 18 2.46 1.76 -5.64
N ILE A 19 1.45 2.06 -6.45
CA ILE A 19 1.48 1.79 -7.88
C ILE A 19 2.15 2.98 -8.58
N ASP A 20 3.26 2.71 -9.26
CA ASP A 20 4.06 3.67 -10.02
C ASP A 20 3.63 3.67 -11.49
N GLU A 21 2.89 4.71 -11.88
CA GLU A 21 2.45 4.96 -13.26
C GLU A 21 3.45 5.83 -14.04
N LYS A 22 4.68 6.02 -13.50
CA LYS A 22 5.74 6.83 -14.11
C LYS A 22 5.37 8.32 -14.29
N ASP A 23 4.43 8.83 -13.49
CA ASP A 23 4.00 10.24 -13.46
C ASP A 23 4.83 11.13 -12.51
N GLY A 24 5.85 10.57 -11.86
CA GLY A 24 6.69 11.24 -10.87
C GLY A 24 6.08 11.35 -9.46
N ASN A 25 4.78 11.11 -9.28
CA ASN A 25 4.10 11.20 -7.99
C ASN A 25 4.40 10.00 -7.08
N ALA A 26 4.69 8.81 -7.63
CA ALA A 26 4.99 7.61 -6.85
C ALA A 26 6.15 7.81 -5.85
N LYS A 27 7.19 8.56 -6.24
CA LYS A 27 8.32 8.89 -5.36
C LYS A 27 7.85 9.69 -4.15
N GLN A 28 7.00 10.67 -4.38
CA GLN A 28 6.47 11.54 -3.34
C GLN A 28 5.57 10.79 -2.35
N LEU A 29 4.71 9.89 -2.85
CA LEU A 29 3.88 9.02 -2.01
C LEU A 29 4.75 8.06 -1.20
N HIS A 30 5.79 7.49 -1.80
CA HIS A 30 6.72 6.57 -1.15
C HIS A 30 7.51 7.22 -0.02
N GLU A 31 8.11 8.38 -0.27
CA GLU A 31 8.82 9.14 0.76
C GLU A 31 7.88 9.56 1.90
N THR A 32 6.66 9.97 1.59
CA THR A 32 5.66 10.33 2.60
C THR A 32 5.30 9.12 3.44
N ALA A 33 4.99 7.99 2.80
CA ALA A 33 4.64 6.75 3.47
C ALA A 33 5.76 6.30 4.41
N LEU A 34 7.03 6.35 3.99
CA LEU A 34 8.17 6.00 4.84
C LEU A 34 8.28 6.91 6.08
N LYS A 35 8.12 8.22 5.91
CA LYS A 35 8.30 9.23 6.98
C LYS A 35 7.20 9.22 8.04
N VAL A 36 5.98 8.80 7.70
CA VAL A 36 4.86 8.76 8.65
C VAL A 36 4.99 7.56 9.57
N TYR A 37 5.09 7.78 10.88
CA TYR A 37 5.20 6.68 11.83
C TYR A 37 3.92 5.81 11.87
N HIS A 38 4.09 4.49 11.76
CA HIS A 38 3.08 3.48 12.08
C HIS A 38 3.82 2.19 12.51
N PRO A 39 3.45 1.52 13.61
CA PRO A 39 4.11 0.30 14.07
C PRO A 39 4.12 -0.79 13.00
N PHE A 40 5.27 -1.46 12.81
CA PHE A 40 5.42 -2.61 11.90
C PHE A 40 4.94 -2.37 10.46
N LYS A 41 5.08 -1.15 9.93
CA LYS A 41 4.66 -0.82 8.56
C LYS A 41 5.69 -1.27 7.51
N VAL A 42 5.18 -1.84 6.42
CA VAL A 42 5.93 -2.14 5.20
C VAL A 42 5.47 -1.19 4.09
N VAL A 43 6.41 -0.61 3.34
CA VAL A 43 6.11 0.22 2.17
C VAL A 43 6.68 -0.47 0.95
N GLU A 44 5.82 -0.77 -0.02
CA GLU A 44 6.16 -1.47 -1.25
C GLU A 44 5.79 -0.59 -2.45
N LYS A 45 6.75 -0.34 -3.33
CA LYS A 45 6.54 0.39 -4.59
C LYS A 45 6.61 -0.60 -5.74
N VAL A 46 5.55 -0.67 -6.54
CA VAL A 46 5.43 -1.60 -7.67
C VAL A 46 5.15 -0.82 -8.95
N SER A 47 5.71 -1.29 -10.06
CA SER A 47 5.45 -0.76 -11.40
C SER A 47 4.73 -1.80 -12.25
N GLU A 48 4.16 -1.39 -13.39
CA GLU A 48 3.48 -2.31 -14.32
C GLU A 48 4.38 -3.50 -14.73
N GLU A 49 5.69 -3.27 -14.86
CA GLU A 49 6.70 -4.30 -15.17
C GLU A 49 6.82 -5.42 -14.11
N SER A 50 6.30 -5.17 -12.91
CA SER A 50 6.27 -6.13 -11.79
C SER A 50 4.89 -6.76 -11.55
N ARG A 51 3.87 -6.38 -12.32
CA ARG A 51 2.48 -6.77 -12.12
C ARG A 51 2.23 -8.29 -12.05
N ASP A 52 2.98 -9.08 -12.82
CA ASP A 52 2.83 -10.53 -12.80
C ASP A 52 3.60 -11.20 -11.65
N ARG A 53 4.54 -10.48 -11.03
CA ARG A 53 5.37 -10.97 -9.91
C ARG A 53 4.79 -10.64 -8.53
N VAL A 54 3.75 -9.82 -8.47
CA VAL A 54 3.08 -9.46 -7.21
C VAL A 54 1.93 -10.42 -6.87
N THR A 55 1.45 -10.35 -5.64
CA THR A 55 0.28 -11.12 -5.19
C THR A 55 -0.98 -10.74 -5.96
N PRO A 56 -2.01 -11.63 -6.04
CA PRO A 56 -3.26 -11.33 -6.75
C PRO A 56 -3.98 -10.06 -6.25
N ILE A 57 -3.88 -9.77 -4.94
CA ILE A 57 -4.48 -8.57 -4.33
C ILE A 57 -3.82 -7.30 -4.88
N ILE A 58 -2.49 -7.23 -4.89
CA ILE A 58 -1.76 -6.10 -5.46
C ILE A 58 -1.99 -6.03 -6.96
N ARG A 59 -2.05 -7.16 -7.66
CA ARG A 59 -2.36 -7.21 -9.09
C ARG A 59 -3.71 -6.55 -9.41
N ALA A 60 -4.71 -6.71 -8.55
CA ALA A 60 -6.02 -6.07 -8.70
C ALA A 60 -5.95 -4.54 -8.51
N MET A 61 -5.05 -4.03 -7.66
CA MET A 61 -4.85 -2.60 -7.42
C MET A 61 -4.39 -1.84 -8.66
N PHE A 62 -3.68 -2.50 -9.59
CA PHE A 62 -3.31 -1.90 -10.88
C PHE A 62 -4.53 -1.46 -11.71
N ASN A 63 -5.68 -2.13 -11.56
CA ASN A 63 -6.88 -1.79 -12.32
C ASN A 63 -7.67 -0.61 -11.75
N SER A 64 -7.41 -0.21 -10.50
CA SER A 64 -8.16 0.85 -9.82
C SER A 64 -7.44 2.19 -9.97
N GLY A 65 -8.08 3.22 -10.52
CA GLY A 65 -7.50 4.57 -10.60
C GLY A 65 -6.35 4.75 -11.60
N LYS A 66 -6.43 4.07 -12.75
CA LYS A 66 -5.42 4.06 -13.83
C LYS A 66 -4.96 5.45 -14.25
N GLY A 67 -3.70 5.53 -14.70
CA GLY A 67 -3.11 6.74 -15.29
C GLY A 67 -2.54 7.75 -14.29
N ARG A 68 -2.59 7.46 -12.98
CA ARG A 68 -1.96 8.27 -11.91
C ARG A 68 -1.37 7.38 -10.84
N SER A 69 -0.18 7.70 -10.37
CA SER A 69 0.43 6.98 -9.25
C SER A 69 -0.39 7.19 -7.99
N ARG A 70 -0.53 6.11 -7.23
CA ARG A 70 -1.51 5.98 -6.16
C ARG A 70 -1.01 5.02 -5.09
N ALA A 71 -1.40 5.28 -3.85
CA ALA A 71 -1.12 4.42 -2.73
C ALA A 71 -2.39 3.73 -2.23
N PHE A 72 -2.23 2.51 -1.73
CA PHE A 72 -3.23 1.76 -1.00
C PHE A 72 -2.65 1.48 0.38
N ILE A 73 -3.42 1.77 1.43
CA ILE A 73 -3.00 1.55 2.81
C ILE A 73 -3.85 0.41 3.35
N CYS A 74 -3.23 -0.75 3.52
CA CYS A 74 -3.85 -1.93 4.09
C CYS A 74 -3.45 -2.07 5.55
N ILE A 75 -4.42 -2.15 6.47
CA ILE A 75 -4.17 -2.44 7.89
C ILE A 75 -4.99 -3.68 8.24
N GLY A 76 -4.29 -4.76 8.61
CA GLY A 76 -4.93 -6.07 8.74
C GLY A 76 -5.52 -6.53 7.40
N ASN A 77 -6.83 -6.79 7.37
CA ASN A 77 -7.53 -7.30 6.18
C ASN A 77 -8.26 -6.21 5.37
N THR A 78 -8.12 -4.94 5.76
CA THR A 78 -8.85 -3.82 5.15
C THR A 78 -7.87 -2.90 4.47
N CYS A 79 -8.13 -2.61 3.19
CA CYS A 79 -7.37 -1.65 2.39
C CYS A 79 -8.20 -0.41 2.11
N SER A 80 -7.54 0.75 2.10
CA SER A 80 -8.15 2.00 1.65
C SER A 80 -8.48 1.97 0.16
N GLN A 81 -9.34 2.89 -0.26
CA GLN A 81 -9.40 3.32 -1.66
C GLN A 81 -8.05 3.92 -2.12
N PRO A 82 -7.75 4.00 -3.42
CA PRO A 82 -6.51 4.60 -3.91
C PRO A 82 -6.42 6.06 -3.46
N VAL A 83 -5.27 6.44 -2.90
CA VAL A 83 -4.98 7.83 -2.51
C VAL A 83 -3.84 8.39 -3.36
N MET A 84 -3.94 9.67 -3.72
CA MET A 84 -3.01 10.33 -4.65
C MET A 84 -2.22 11.48 -4.00
N ASP A 85 -2.54 11.80 -2.75
CA ASP A 85 -1.96 12.92 -2.01
C ASP A 85 -1.34 12.46 -0.67
N LYS A 86 -0.49 13.33 -0.11
CA LYS A 86 0.28 13.03 1.10
C LYS A 86 -0.57 13.07 2.36
N GLU A 87 -1.56 13.96 2.37
CA GLU A 87 -2.39 14.26 3.52
C GLU A 87 -3.26 13.05 3.86
N SER A 88 -3.85 12.43 2.83
CA SER A 88 -4.59 11.16 2.93
C SER A 88 -3.70 10.03 3.48
N ILE A 89 -2.46 9.87 3.00
CA ILE A 89 -1.51 8.86 3.53
C ILE A 89 -1.26 9.10 5.03
N LYS A 90 -0.99 10.36 5.41
CA LYS A 90 -0.72 10.73 6.81
C LYS A 90 -1.94 10.44 7.70
N GLN A 91 -3.14 10.73 7.23
CA GLN A 91 -4.38 10.48 7.97
C GLN A 91 -4.59 8.98 8.15
N LEU A 92 -4.59 8.21 7.06
CA LEU A 92 -4.85 6.77 7.09
C LEU A 92 -3.86 5.97 7.92
N LEU A 93 -2.57 6.35 7.92
CA LEU A 93 -1.55 5.70 8.75
C LEU A 93 -1.60 6.12 10.22
N LYS A 94 -2.22 7.25 10.56
CA LYS A 94 -2.43 7.67 11.96
C LYS A 94 -3.67 7.01 12.56
N THR A 95 -4.67 6.70 11.74
CA THR A 95 -5.86 5.99 12.19
C THR A 95 -5.48 4.54 12.50
N LYS A 96 -5.79 4.06 13.70
CA LYS A 96 -6.04 2.63 13.87
C LYS A 96 -7.31 2.39 13.07
N LEU A 97 -7.24 1.72 11.92
CA LEU A 97 -8.46 1.16 11.32
C LEU A 97 -8.99 0.14 12.35
N THR A 98 -9.86 0.61 13.23
CA THR A 98 -10.49 -0.11 14.35
C THR A 98 -11.53 -1.08 13.84
#